data_AF-A0A8B2NUE4-F1
#
_entry.id   AF-A0A8B2NUE4-F1
#
_cell.length_a   1.000
_cell.length_b   1.000
_cell.length_c   1.000
_cell.angle_alpha   90.00
_cell.angle_beta   90.00
_cell.angle_gamma   90.00
#
_symmetry.space_group_name_H-M   'P 1'
#
loop_
_entity.id
_entity.type
_entity.pdbx_description
1 polymer ?
#
loop_
_entity_poly.entity_id
_entity_poly.type
_entity_poly.pdbx_seq_one_letter_code
_entity_poly.pdbx_strand_id
1 'polypeptide(L)'
;MSRSLPLAALAGAVAAAASMAALPAHAQAKEKCYGVSLAGDNDCAAGPGTTCAGTSTVDYQGNAWTLVPAGTCATMDLPGGREGATADMLKAEGYDGLDRDLPQGADTSKLKPVEKPA
;
A
#
# COMPACT_ATOMS: atom_id res chain seq x y z
N MET A 1 20.82 -70.88 -31.12
CA MET A 1 20.41 -70.39 -29.80
C MET A 1 21.24 -69.15 -29.46
N SER A 2 20.57 -68.00 -29.33
CA SER A 2 20.98 -66.85 -28.50
C SER A 2 19.75 -65.96 -28.39
N ARG A 3 19.27 -65.75 -27.15
CA ARG A 3 18.05 -65.01 -26.82
C ARG A 3 18.44 -63.56 -26.49
N SER A 4 17.70 -62.60 -27.05
CA SER A 4 17.62 -61.23 -26.51
C SER A 4 16.16 -60.80 -26.54
N LEU A 5 15.56 -60.57 -25.37
CA LEU A 5 14.18 -60.14 -25.18
C LEU A 5 14.02 -58.64 -25.52
N PRO A 6 12.91 -58.22 -26.16
CA PRO A 6 12.60 -56.81 -26.39
C PRO A 6 12.04 -56.18 -25.11
N LEU A 7 12.77 -55.22 -24.53
CA LEU A 7 12.33 -54.55 -23.30
C LEU A 7 11.43 -53.35 -23.65
N ALA A 8 10.13 -53.65 -23.63
CA ALA A 8 9.04 -52.90 -23.00
C ALA A 8 8.94 -51.38 -23.23
N ALA A 9 7.84 -51.01 -23.89
CA ALA A 9 7.24 -49.69 -23.89
C ALA A 9 7.00 -49.15 -22.47
N LEU A 10 7.49 -47.94 -22.20
CA LEU A 10 7.10 -47.16 -21.04
C LEU A 10 6.06 -46.13 -21.46
N ALA A 11 4.81 -46.59 -21.49
CA ALA A 11 3.65 -45.72 -21.38
C ALA A 11 3.45 -45.39 -19.89
N GLY A 12 3.44 -44.10 -19.56
CA GLY A 12 3.22 -43.62 -18.19
C GLY A 12 2.84 -42.15 -18.19
N ALA A 13 1.59 -41.86 -18.58
CA ALA A 13 1.01 -40.53 -18.44
C ALA A 13 0.88 -40.19 -16.95
N VAL A 14 1.50 -39.09 -16.52
CA VAL A 14 1.19 -38.47 -15.22
C VAL A 14 0.51 -37.14 -15.50
N ALA A 15 -0.81 -37.17 -15.56
CA ALA A 15 -1.64 -35.98 -15.46
C ALA A 15 -1.94 -35.72 -13.99
N ALA A 16 -1.06 -34.96 -13.32
CA ALA A 16 -1.36 -34.42 -12.00
C ALA A 16 -2.13 -33.11 -12.19
N ALA A 17 -3.47 -33.19 -12.16
CA ALA A 17 -4.33 -32.01 -12.07
C ALA A 17 -4.18 -31.41 -10.67
N ALA A 18 -3.41 -30.33 -10.56
CA ALA A 18 -3.37 -29.51 -9.36
C ALA A 18 -4.68 -28.71 -9.26
N SER A 19 -5.65 -29.23 -8.50
CA SER A 19 -6.79 -28.45 -8.04
C SER A 19 -6.31 -27.44 -7.00
N MET A 20 -5.85 -26.28 -7.47
CA MET A 20 -5.65 -25.11 -6.62
C MET A 20 -7.02 -24.66 -6.13
N ALA A 21 -7.36 -25.05 -4.90
CA ALA A 21 -8.48 -24.46 -4.18
C ALA A 21 -8.22 -22.96 -4.09
N ALA A 22 -8.96 -22.18 -4.88
CA ALA A 22 -8.99 -20.73 -4.77
C ALA A 22 -9.62 -20.39 -3.42
N LEU A 23 -8.79 -20.12 -2.41
CA LEU A 23 -9.24 -19.46 -1.19
C LEU A 23 -9.83 -18.10 -1.61
N PRO A 24 -10.97 -17.68 -1.04
CA PRO A 24 -11.50 -16.35 -1.32
C PRO A 24 -10.44 -15.33 -0.88
N ALA A 25 -9.97 -14.51 -1.83
CA ALA A 25 -9.14 -13.37 -1.52
C ALA A 25 -9.98 -12.38 -0.70
N HIS A 26 -9.85 -12.40 0.63
CA HIS A 26 -10.36 -11.32 1.46
C HIS A 26 -9.67 -10.04 1.01
N ALA A 27 -10.43 -9.10 0.43
CA ALA A 27 -9.95 -7.76 0.16
C ALA A 27 -9.49 -7.14 1.48
N GLN A 28 -8.17 -7.07 1.67
CA GLN A 28 -7.58 -6.41 2.83
C GLN A 28 -7.99 -4.94 2.81
N ALA A 29 -8.75 -4.51 3.82
CA ALA A 29 -9.07 -3.10 4.00
C ALA A 29 -7.78 -2.28 4.06
N LYS A 30 -7.80 -1.08 3.45
CA LYS A 30 -6.67 -0.16 3.41
C LYS A 30 -7.05 1.13 4.14
N GLU A 31 -6.05 1.80 4.71
CA GLU A 31 -6.20 3.09 5.38
C GLU A 31 -5.16 4.08 4.85
N LYS A 32 -5.51 5.38 4.86
CA LYS A 32 -4.53 6.42 4.57
C LYS A 32 -3.60 6.56 5.77
N CYS A 33 -2.30 6.41 5.52
CA CYS A 33 -1.30 6.57 6.55
C CYS A 33 -0.34 7.69 6.22
N TYR A 34 -0.33 8.72 7.06
CA TYR A 34 0.42 9.95 6.84
C TYR A 34 1.82 9.88 7.43
N GLY A 35 2.76 10.57 6.79
CA GLY A 35 4.17 10.62 7.24
C GLY A 35 4.99 9.37 6.89
N VAL A 36 4.50 8.49 6.00
CA VAL A 36 5.14 7.18 5.72
C VAL A 36 5.75 7.07 4.33
N SER A 37 5.32 7.93 3.39
CA SER A 37 5.77 7.86 1.99
C SER A 37 7.21 8.30 1.85
N LEU A 38 7.99 7.60 1.02
CA LEU A 38 9.31 8.09 0.59
C LEU A 38 9.17 9.26 -0.40
N ALA A 39 10.27 9.95 -0.66
CA ALA A 39 10.32 10.96 -1.71
C ALA A 39 9.89 10.33 -3.05
N GLY A 40 8.92 10.95 -3.72
CA GLY A 40 8.38 10.46 -4.99
C GLY A 40 7.37 9.31 -4.91
N ASP A 41 7.05 8.80 -3.72
CA ASP A 41 6.28 7.55 -3.56
C ASP A 41 4.95 7.71 -2.80
N ASN A 42 4.39 8.92 -2.73
CA ASN A 42 3.06 9.08 -2.13
C ASN A 42 1.92 8.70 -3.07
N ASP A 43 0.87 8.22 -2.46
CA ASP A 43 -0.41 8.04 -3.12
C ASP A 43 -1.18 9.36 -3.22
N CYS A 44 -2.22 9.33 -4.04
CA CYS A 44 -3.21 10.39 -4.15
C CYS A 44 -4.62 9.83 -4.08
N ALA A 45 -5.56 10.62 -3.57
CA ALA A 45 -6.98 10.25 -3.45
C ALA A 45 -7.61 9.93 -4.81
N ALA A 46 -7.14 10.58 -5.89
CA ALA A 46 -7.59 10.32 -7.24
C ALA A 46 -7.00 9.03 -7.86
N GLY A 47 -6.07 8.37 -7.18
CA GLY A 47 -5.44 7.12 -7.60
C GLY A 47 -4.09 7.31 -8.31
N PRO A 48 -3.42 6.19 -8.67
CA PRO A 48 -2.12 6.20 -9.33
C PRO A 48 -2.21 6.83 -10.72
N GLY A 49 -1.13 7.48 -11.17
CA GLY A 49 -1.04 8.13 -12.47
C GLY A 49 -1.71 9.52 -12.55
N THR A 50 -2.24 10.01 -11.44
CA THR A 50 -2.71 11.39 -11.31
C THR A 50 -1.55 12.32 -10.93
N THR A 51 -1.70 13.62 -11.20
CA THR A 51 -0.64 14.63 -11.01
C THR A 51 -0.25 14.87 -9.55
N CYS A 52 -1.03 14.37 -8.60
CA CYS A 52 -0.79 14.48 -7.16
C CYS A 52 -0.01 13.28 -6.58
N ALA A 53 -0.03 12.11 -7.25
CA ALA A 53 0.76 10.96 -6.83
C ALA A 53 2.25 11.21 -7.13
N GLY A 54 3.11 10.74 -6.23
CA GLY A 54 4.57 10.87 -6.35
C GLY A 54 5.12 12.29 -6.30
N THR A 55 4.40 13.21 -5.66
CA THR A 55 4.79 14.62 -5.48
C THR A 55 5.56 14.90 -4.20
N SER A 56 5.73 13.91 -3.32
CA SER A 56 6.49 14.04 -2.08
C SER A 56 7.93 14.39 -2.37
N THR A 57 8.42 15.49 -1.80
CA THR A 57 9.75 16.03 -2.11
C THR A 57 10.84 15.51 -1.17
N VAL A 58 10.45 14.96 -0.02
CA VAL A 58 11.34 14.41 1.00
C VAL A 58 10.73 13.12 1.55
N ASP A 59 11.60 12.25 2.07
CA ASP A 59 11.13 11.04 2.75
C ASP A 59 10.31 11.42 3.98
N TYR A 60 9.20 10.71 4.15
CA TYR A 60 8.29 10.80 5.29
C TYR A 60 7.75 12.21 5.51
N GLN A 61 7.51 12.93 4.43
CA GLN A 61 6.87 14.25 4.46
C GLN A 61 5.56 14.13 5.27
N GLY A 62 5.28 15.01 6.23
CA GLY A 62 4.13 14.82 7.13
C GLY A 62 2.75 14.87 6.44
N ASN A 63 2.63 15.66 5.37
CA ASN A 63 1.44 15.69 4.53
C ASN A 63 1.43 14.65 3.39
N ALA A 64 2.57 13.97 3.21
CA ALA A 64 2.75 12.55 2.92
C ALA A 64 1.61 11.58 3.23
N TRP A 65 1.17 10.70 2.34
CA TRP A 65 0.45 9.48 2.74
C TRP A 65 0.51 8.43 1.65
N THR A 66 0.41 7.19 2.10
CA THR A 66 0.35 5.97 1.30
C THR A 66 -0.76 5.08 1.85
N LEU A 67 -1.44 4.31 1.00
CA LEU A 67 -2.42 3.29 1.42
C LEU A 67 -1.68 2.09 2.01
N VAL A 68 -1.91 1.86 3.30
CA VAL A 68 -1.34 0.72 4.02
C VAL A 68 -2.46 -0.24 4.43
N PRO A 69 -2.18 -1.51 4.75
CA PRO A 69 -3.17 -2.39 5.38
C PRO A 69 -3.77 -1.73 6.62
N ALA A 70 -5.10 -1.76 6.75
CA ALA A 70 -5.78 -1.17 7.89
C ALA A 70 -5.24 -1.72 9.22
N GLY A 71 -5.03 -0.84 10.21
CA GLY A 71 -4.47 -1.16 11.52
C GLY A 71 -2.93 -1.19 11.59
N THR A 72 -2.22 -0.99 10.48
CA THR A 72 -0.75 -0.96 10.48
C THR A 72 -0.18 0.44 10.64
N CYS A 73 -0.96 1.48 10.34
CA CYS A 73 -0.44 2.85 10.27
C CYS A 73 0.19 3.33 11.57
N ALA A 74 -0.53 3.19 12.68
CA ALA A 74 -0.08 3.64 13.99
C ALA A 74 0.88 2.65 14.69
N THR A 75 1.22 1.53 14.05
CA THR A 75 2.07 0.47 14.63
C THR A 75 3.34 0.22 13.84
N MET A 76 3.56 0.97 12.75
CA MET A 76 4.78 0.84 11.96
C MET A 76 5.93 1.62 12.57
N ASP A 77 7.07 0.95 12.67
CA ASP A 77 8.33 1.58 13.03
C ASP A 77 8.99 2.18 11.79
N LEU A 78 9.17 3.51 11.79
CA LEU A 78 9.89 4.23 10.74
C LEU A 78 11.26 4.70 11.26
N PRO A 79 12.25 4.91 10.37
CA PRO A 79 13.58 5.35 10.78
C PRO A 79 13.53 6.59 11.67
N GLY A 80 14.37 6.65 12.71
CA GLY A 80 14.36 7.78 13.66
C GLY A 80 13.24 7.74 14.69
N GLY A 81 12.60 6.58 14.89
CA GLY A 81 11.56 6.38 15.92
C GLY A 81 10.25 7.09 15.58
N ARG A 82 9.96 7.23 14.29
CA ARG A 82 8.71 7.84 13.81
C ARG A 82 7.66 6.76 13.64
N GLU A 83 6.41 7.17 13.76
CA GLU A 83 5.23 6.35 13.52
C GLU A 83 4.35 7.04 12.48
N GLY A 84 3.52 6.27 11.79
CA GLY A 84 2.52 6.82 10.88
C GLY A 84 1.31 7.38 11.64
N ALA A 85 0.63 8.37 11.04
CA ALA A 85 -0.62 8.91 11.58
C ALA A 85 -1.80 8.53 10.68
N THR A 86 -2.86 7.94 11.24
CA THR A 86 -4.07 7.67 10.45
C THR A 86 -4.82 8.97 10.17
N ALA A 87 -5.63 8.98 9.12
CA ALA A 87 -6.57 10.08 8.87
C ALA A 87 -7.48 10.35 10.08
N ASP A 88 -7.90 9.31 10.79
CA ASP A 88 -8.78 9.42 11.95
C ASP A 88 -8.07 10.03 13.16
N MET A 89 -6.79 9.68 13.39
CA MET A 89 -5.96 10.31 14.42
C MET A 89 -5.78 11.80 14.15
N LEU A 90 -5.41 12.15 12.92
CA LEU A 90 -5.27 13.54 12.50
C LEU A 90 -6.58 14.31 12.67
N LYS A 91 -7.71 13.70 12.30
CA LYS A 91 -9.03 14.30 12.50
C LYS A 91 -9.39 14.51 13.96
N ALA A 92 -9.06 13.55 14.84
CA ALA A 92 -9.28 13.68 16.28
C ALA A 92 -8.47 14.84 16.88
N GLU A 93 -7.31 15.14 16.31
CA GLU A 93 -6.47 16.31 16.66
C GLU A 93 -6.94 17.61 15.99
N GLY A 94 -8.01 17.56 15.20
CA GLY A 94 -8.59 18.71 14.51
C GLY A 94 -7.94 19.04 13.17
N TYR A 95 -7.20 18.10 12.56
CA TYR A 95 -6.74 18.17 11.18
C TYR A 95 -7.77 17.48 10.29
N ASP A 96 -8.70 18.24 9.72
CA ASP A 96 -9.74 17.74 8.81
C ASP A 96 -9.20 17.47 7.38
N GLY A 97 -8.04 16.81 7.28
CA GLY A 97 -7.35 16.57 6.01
C GLY A 97 -6.11 17.46 5.84
N LEU A 98 -5.14 16.97 5.08
CA LEU A 98 -3.93 17.71 4.73
C LEU A 98 -4.07 18.19 3.29
N ASP A 99 -3.77 19.47 3.03
CA ASP A 99 -4.04 20.18 1.77
C ASP A 99 -3.64 19.43 0.49
N ARG A 100 -2.65 18.54 0.59
CA ARG A 100 -2.07 17.77 -0.51
C ARG A 100 -3.08 16.90 -1.28
N ASP A 101 -4.19 16.54 -0.66
CA ASP A 101 -5.21 15.62 -1.20
C ASP A 101 -6.48 16.29 -1.72
N LEU A 102 -6.58 17.60 -1.56
CA LEU A 102 -7.79 18.30 -1.90
C LEU A 102 -7.84 18.62 -3.40
N PRO A 103 -9.01 18.43 -4.06
CA PRO A 103 -9.24 18.92 -5.42
C PRO A 103 -8.94 20.42 -5.52
N GLN A 104 -8.49 20.88 -6.69
CA GLN A 104 -8.35 22.32 -6.94
C GLN A 104 -9.68 23.03 -6.67
N GLY A 105 -9.69 23.98 -5.74
CA GLY A 105 -10.88 24.73 -5.33
C GLY A 105 -11.66 24.16 -4.14
N ALA A 106 -11.15 23.14 -3.46
CA ALA A 106 -11.71 22.70 -2.19
C ALA A 106 -11.55 23.78 -1.10
N ASP A 107 -12.54 23.90 -0.22
CA ASP A 107 -12.50 24.82 0.90
C ASP A 107 -11.49 24.34 1.97
N THR A 108 -10.30 24.94 1.93
CA THR A 108 -9.20 24.64 2.86
C THR A 108 -9.32 25.41 4.17
N SER A 109 -10.37 26.21 4.38
CA SER A 109 -10.51 27.08 5.56
C SER A 109 -10.58 26.33 6.90
N LYS A 110 -10.87 25.03 6.85
CA LYS A 110 -10.87 24.14 8.03
C LYS A 110 -9.62 23.27 8.14
N LEU A 111 -8.75 23.30 7.13
CA LEU A 111 -7.49 22.57 7.17
C LEU A 111 -6.47 23.42 7.92
N LYS A 112 -5.92 22.87 8.98
CA LYS A 112 -4.74 23.45 9.60
C LYS A 112 -3.53 23.03 8.76
N PRO A 113 -2.71 23.96 8.26
CA PRO A 113 -1.42 23.60 7.70
C PRO A 113 -0.67 22.76 8.73
N VAL A 114 -0.13 21.61 8.32
CA VAL A 114 0.88 20.91 9.13
C VAL A 114 2.13 21.77 9.04
N GLU A 115 2.14 22.83 9.85
CA GLU A 115 3.35 23.58 10.09
C GLU A 115 4.34 22.59 10.70
N LYS A 116 5.50 22.52 10.04
CA LYS A 116 6.66 21.76 10.49
C LYS A 116 6.86 21.99 11.99
N PRO A 117 6.86 20.97 12.86
CA PRO A 117 7.27 21.17 14.24
C PRO A 117 8.71 21.71 14.21
N ALA A 118 8.92 22.81 14.94
CA ALA A 118 10.19 23.53 15.05
C ALA A 118 11.35 22.60 15.45
#